data_AF-A0A1G3IR15-F1
#
_entry.id   AF-A0A1G3IR15-F1
#
_cell.length_a   1.000
_cell.length_b   1.000
_cell.length_c   1.000
_cell.angle_alpha   90.00
_cell.angle_beta   90.00
_cell.angle_gamma   90.00
#
_symmetry.space_group_name_H-M   'P 1'
#
loop_
_entity.id
_entity.type
_entity.pdbx_description
1 polymer ?
#
loop_
_entity_poly.entity_id
_entity_poly.type
_entity_poly.pdbx_seq_one_letter_code
_entity_poly.pdbx_strand_id
1 'polypeptide(L)'
;MLAVLAIHSLLEYPLWYLHFIGVAAILLGALDAGAHRLELRGVGRLSVAAILLLGALSLFQGLQAYRHLESATNMRGLAAKDARYGERARDELLETLKYPLFNGYAELFIAHMMAPDEDHLTEKLALNTRAVRYIPTAIVSYHQAYLQALSDQPQAALDMLEKAVWSYPGQYESARTEMEALAARHPAQFQPLLESAARNYEEYRRAAVPAR
;
A
#
# COMPACT_ATOMS: atom_id res chain seq x y z
N MET A 1 -20.38 -12.75 30.84
CA MET A 1 -20.86 -12.80 29.44
C MET A 1 -20.29 -11.66 28.59
N LEU A 2 -20.36 -10.40 29.00
CA LEU A 2 -19.78 -9.26 28.24
C LEU A 2 -18.25 -9.38 28.00
N ALA A 3 -17.49 -9.80 29.00
CA ALA A 3 -16.04 -10.01 28.85
C ALA A 3 -15.70 -11.14 27.87
N VAL A 4 -16.53 -12.18 27.81
CA VAL A 4 -16.34 -13.33 26.89
C VAL A 4 -16.70 -12.94 25.45
N LEU A 5 -17.76 -12.13 25.27
CA LEU A 5 -18.12 -11.53 23.99
C LEU A 5 -17.05 -10.54 23.49
N ALA A 6 -16.51 -9.70 24.37
CA ALA A 6 -15.42 -8.78 24.02
C ALA A 6 -14.16 -9.54 23.60
N ILE A 7 -13.79 -10.59 24.33
CA ILE A 7 -12.61 -11.42 24.00
C ILE A 7 -12.85 -12.18 22.68
N HIS A 8 -14.05 -12.70 22.42
CA HIS A 8 -14.37 -13.34 21.12
C HIS A 8 -14.35 -12.34 19.95
N SER A 9 -14.91 -11.13 20.11
CA SER A 9 -14.86 -10.10 19.06
C SER A 9 -13.45 -9.56 18.80
N LEU A 10 -12.56 -9.57 19.81
CA LEU A 10 -11.15 -9.21 19.67
C LEU A 10 -10.30 -10.31 19.00
N LEU A 11 -10.73 -11.58 19.02
CA LEU A 11 -9.99 -12.71 18.46
C LEU A 11 -10.40 -13.04 17.02
N GLU A 12 -11.68 -12.91 16.66
CA GLU A 12 -12.17 -13.29 15.33
C GLU A 12 -11.96 -12.17 14.27
N TYR A 13 -11.94 -10.89 14.66
CA TYR A 13 -11.69 -9.74 13.75
C TYR A 13 -10.85 -8.60 14.41
N PRO A 14 -9.60 -8.87 14.84
CA PRO A 14 -8.87 -8.02 15.80
C PRO A 14 -8.50 -6.61 15.30
N LEU A 15 -8.21 -6.48 14.01
CA LEU A 15 -7.63 -5.25 13.44
C LEU A 15 -8.68 -4.19 13.04
N TRP A 16 -9.91 -4.61 12.73
CA TRP A 16 -10.96 -3.70 12.28
C TRP A 16 -11.50 -2.82 13.41
N TYR A 17 -11.60 -3.37 14.63
CA TYR A 17 -12.22 -2.68 15.75
C TYR A 17 -11.25 -1.90 16.65
N LEU A 18 -9.95 -1.86 16.34
CA LEU A 18 -8.95 -1.15 17.15
C LEU A 18 -9.27 0.36 17.27
N HIS A 19 -9.87 0.95 16.22
CA HIS A 19 -10.39 2.32 16.22
C HIS A 19 -11.42 2.57 17.33
N PHE A 20 -12.25 1.56 17.64
CA PHE A 20 -13.26 1.66 18.70
C PHE A 20 -12.65 1.53 20.09
N ILE A 21 -11.51 0.84 20.25
CA ILE A 21 -10.83 0.73 21.55
C ILE A 21 -10.23 2.08 21.95
N GLY A 22 -9.65 2.83 21.01
CA GLY A 22 -9.16 4.19 21.30
C GLY A 22 -10.27 5.13 21.75
N VAL A 23 -11.39 5.15 21.02
CA VAL A 23 -12.56 5.96 21.38
C VAL A 23 -13.19 5.47 22.68
N ALA A 24 -13.32 4.16 22.88
CA ALA A 24 -13.86 3.58 24.11
C ALA A 24 -12.97 3.89 25.31
N ALA A 25 -11.65 3.87 25.19
CA ALA A 25 -10.73 4.23 26.26
C ALA A 25 -10.85 5.73 26.63
N ILE A 26 -10.98 6.61 25.63
CA ILE A 26 -11.24 8.05 25.87
C ILE A 26 -12.59 8.24 26.56
N LEU A 27 -13.64 7.58 26.08
CA LEU A 27 -14.98 7.67 26.66
C LEU A 27 -15.01 7.11 28.07
N LEU A 28 -14.43 5.94 28.32
CA LEU A 28 -14.32 5.33 29.65
C LEU A 28 -13.52 6.23 30.60
N GLY A 29 -12.43 6.85 30.14
CA GLY A 29 -11.68 7.82 30.95
C GLY A 29 -12.44 9.12 31.23
N ALA A 30 -13.27 9.59 30.28
CA ALA A 30 -14.10 10.78 30.45
C ALA A 30 -15.36 10.54 31.29
N LEU A 31 -15.88 9.31 31.28
CA LEU A 31 -17.06 8.86 32.03
C LEU A 31 -16.71 8.21 33.38
N ASP A 32 -15.43 7.96 33.67
CA ASP A 32 -15.00 7.51 35.00
C ASP A 32 -15.25 8.64 36.02
N ALA A 33 -16.34 8.52 36.75
CA ALA A 33 -16.69 9.39 37.88
C ALA A 33 -15.85 9.09 39.13
N GLY A 34 -15.03 8.04 39.09
CA GLY A 34 -14.08 7.71 40.15
C GLY A 34 -12.98 8.76 40.22
N ALA A 35 -12.80 9.36 41.40
CA ALA A 35 -11.67 10.25 41.68
C ALA A 35 -10.37 9.45 41.83
N HIS A 36 -9.97 8.70 40.81
CA HIS A 36 -8.63 8.14 40.70
C HIS A 36 -7.67 9.30 40.44
N ARG A 37 -7.26 9.98 41.52
CA ARG A 37 -6.25 11.03 41.46
C ARG A 37 -4.94 10.37 41.05
N LEU A 38 -4.62 10.46 39.76
CA LEU A 38 -3.27 10.29 39.26
C LEU A 38 -2.41 11.39 39.93
N GLU A 39 -1.75 11.04 41.03
CA GLU A 39 -0.74 11.88 41.67
C GLU A 39 0.53 11.90 40.82
N LEU A 40 0.42 12.54 39.66
CA LEU A 40 1.54 12.83 38.79
C LEU A 40 2.35 13.95 39.46
N ARG A 41 3.53 13.61 39.99
CA ARG A 41 4.57 14.59 40.34
C ARG A 41 4.83 15.51 39.13
N GLY A 42 5.42 16.69 39.35
CA GLY A 42 5.61 17.72 38.30
C GLY A 42 6.16 17.17 36.96
N VAL A 43 7.12 16.23 37.04
CA VAL A 43 7.68 15.53 35.87
C VAL A 43 6.63 14.68 35.14
N GLY A 44 5.79 13.93 35.87
CA GLY A 44 4.72 13.12 35.29
C GLY A 44 3.65 13.95 34.58
N ARG A 45 3.29 15.13 35.11
CA ARG A 45 2.35 16.05 34.43
C ARG A 45 2.95 16.59 33.13
N LEU A 46 4.24 16.91 33.13
CA LEU A 46 4.94 17.37 31.94
C LEU A 46 5.04 16.26 30.88
N SER A 47 5.33 15.02 31.28
CA SER A 47 5.36 13.87 30.38
C SER A 47 4.01 13.60 29.72
N VAL A 48 2.91 13.63 30.49
CA VAL A 48 1.55 13.46 29.93
C VAL A 48 1.22 14.59 28.96
N ALA A 49 1.53 15.84 29.32
CA ALA A 49 1.33 16.98 28.42
C ALA A 49 2.13 16.84 27.12
N ALA A 50 3.38 16.39 27.21
CA ALA A 50 4.22 16.13 26.04
C ALA A 50 3.65 15.00 25.15
N ILE A 51 3.19 13.90 25.74
CA ILE A 51 2.56 12.79 25.00
C ILE A 51 1.30 13.27 24.28
N LEU A 52 0.43 14.03 24.96
CA LEU A 52 -0.78 14.57 24.36
C LEU A 52 -0.47 15.55 23.23
N LEU A 53 0.53 16.41 23.41
CA LEU A 53 0.96 17.36 22.38
C LEU A 53 1.53 16.64 21.15
N LEU A 54 2.42 15.66 21.35
CA LEU A 54 2.99 14.84 20.27
C LEU A 54 1.91 14.01 19.56
N GLY A 55 0.96 13.46 20.33
CA GLY A 55 -0.20 12.75 19.79
C GLY A 55 -1.08 13.66 18.93
N ALA A 56 -1.40 14.86 19.41
CA ALA A 56 -2.18 15.85 18.66
C ALA A 56 -1.46 16.29 17.37
N LEU A 57 -0.14 16.53 17.44
CA LEU A 57 0.67 16.85 16.26
C LEU A 57 0.69 15.70 15.25
N SER A 58 0.80 14.45 15.72
CA SER A 58 0.78 13.27 14.85
C SER A 58 -0.57 13.08 14.17
N LEU A 59 -1.67 13.28 14.90
CA LEU A 59 -3.03 13.26 14.35
C LEU A 59 -3.25 14.38 13.33
N PHE A 60 -2.75 15.58 13.61
CA PHE A 60 -2.85 16.70 12.69
C PHE A 60 -2.09 16.42 11.39
N GLN A 61 -0.86 15.91 11.47
CA GLN A 61 -0.09 15.48 10.30
C GLN A 61 -0.82 14.39 9.51
N GLY A 62 -1.39 13.41 10.20
CA GLY A 62 -2.17 12.35 9.55
C GLY A 62 -3.44 12.85 8.86
N LEU A 63 -4.13 13.82 9.44
CA LEU A 63 -5.30 14.44 8.82
C LEU A 63 -4.93 15.19 7.54
N GLN A 64 -3.79 15.91 7.53
CA GLN A 64 -3.31 16.58 6.31
C GLN A 64 -2.94 15.56 5.24
N ALA A 65 -2.14 14.56 5.58
CA ALA A 65 -1.75 13.49 4.65
C ALA A 65 -2.97 12.76 4.07
N TYR A 66 -3.96 12.44 4.90
CA TYR A 66 -5.21 11.83 4.45
C TYR A 66 -5.95 12.72 3.44
N ARG A 67 -6.08 14.02 3.70
CA ARG A 67 -6.74 14.95 2.78
C ARG A 67 -6.05 15.04 1.43
N HIS A 68 -4.72 15.08 1.42
CA HIS A 68 -3.94 15.05 0.18
C HIS A 68 -4.16 13.74 -0.59
N LEU A 69 -4.11 12.59 0.08
CA LEU A 69 -4.40 11.28 -0.54
C LEU A 69 -5.82 11.17 -1.10
N GLU A 70 -6.81 11.62 -0.33
CA GLU A 70 -8.21 11.66 -0.72
C GLU A 70 -8.42 12.56 -1.95
N SER A 71 -7.82 13.76 -1.93
CA SER A 71 -7.82 14.71 -3.05
C SER A 71 -7.23 14.06 -4.31
N ALA A 72 -6.04 13.47 -4.21
CA ALA A 72 -5.36 12.79 -5.32
C ALA A 72 -6.21 11.64 -5.92
N THR A 73 -6.79 10.82 -5.05
CA THR A 73 -7.57 9.64 -5.47
C THR A 73 -8.88 10.06 -6.14
N ASN A 74 -9.58 11.06 -5.60
CA ASN A 74 -10.82 11.59 -6.18
C ASN A 74 -10.56 12.23 -7.56
N MET A 75 -9.44 12.91 -7.73
CA MET A 75 -9.05 13.53 -9.00
C MET A 75 -8.63 12.50 -10.07
N ARG A 76 -8.13 11.33 -9.67
CA ARG A 76 -7.73 10.27 -10.61
C ARG A 76 -8.85 9.84 -11.56
N GLY A 77 -10.09 9.73 -11.05
CA GLY A 77 -11.25 9.41 -11.89
C GLY A 77 -11.61 10.48 -12.91
N LEU A 78 -11.13 11.71 -12.71
CA LEU A 78 -11.35 12.87 -13.58
C LEU A 78 -10.19 13.10 -14.56
N ALA A 79 -9.03 12.52 -14.31
CA ALA A 79 -7.82 12.68 -15.14
C ALA A 79 -8.02 12.18 -16.59
N ALA A 80 -8.90 11.20 -16.81
CA ALA A 80 -9.26 10.74 -18.15
C ALA A 80 -10.01 11.80 -18.99
N LYS A 81 -10.59 12.82 -18.34
CA LYS A 81 -11.37 13.88 -18.99
C LYS A 81 -10.57 15.17 -19.19
N ASP A 82 -9.61 15.46 -18.30
CA ASP A 82 -8.76 16.64 -18.38
C ASP A 82 -7.42 16.39 -17.67
N ALA A 83 -6.32 16.57 -18.40
CA ALA A 83 -4.96 16.34 -17.94
C ALA A 83 -4.58 17.16 -16.70
N ARG A 84 -5.22 18.32 -16.49
CA ARG A 84 -5.00 19.17 -15.31
C ARG A 84 -5.36 18.47 -14.00
N TYR A 85 -6.33 17.55 -14.01
CA TYR A 85 -6.64 16.74 -12.82
C TYR A 85 -5.56 15.70 -12.54
N GLY A 86 -4.89 15.20 -13.57
CA GLY A 86 -3.73 14.32 -13.41
C GLY A 86 -2.53 15.03 -12.78
N GLU A 87 -2.21 16.25 -13.26
CA GLU A 87 -1.15 17.08 -12.67
C GLU A 87 -1.45 17.42 -11.20
N ARG A 88 -2.69 17.83 -10.92
CA ARG A 88 -3.10 18.17 -9.55
C ARG A 88 -3.08 16.96 -8.62
N ALA A 89 -3.50 15.78 -9.10
CA ALA A 89 -3.41 14.54 -8.33
C ALA A 89 -1.95 14.18 -8.01
N ARG A 90 -1.03 14.40 -8.96
CA ARG A 90 0.40 14.22 -8.74
C ARG A 90 0.93 15.18 -7.67
N ASP A 91 0.59 16.45 -7.74
CA ASP A 91 1.03 17.45 -6.76
C ASP A 91 0.58 17.09 -5.34
N GLU A 92 -0.67 16.64 -5.18
CA GLU A 92 -1.21 16.17 -3.89
C GLU A 92 -0.45 14.95 -3.34
N LEU A 93 -0.03 14.02 -4.20
CA LEU A 93 0.80 12.89 -3.79
C LEU A 93 2.20 13.34 -3.37
N LEU A 94 2.80 14.31 -4.06
CA LEU A 94 4.09 14.87 -3.69
C LEU A 94 4.03 15.62 -2.36
N GLU A 95 2.93 16.33 -2.08
CA GLU A 95 2.69 16.93 -0.77
C GLU A 95 2.58 15.87 0.34
N THR A 96 1.96 14.72 0.03
CA THR A 96 1.85 13.60 0.98
C THR A 96 3.22 13.03 1.39
N LEU A 97 4.22 13.05 0.50
CA LEU A 97 5.59 12.57 0.79
C LEU A 97 6.26 13.35 1.93
N LYS A 98 5.81 14.57 2.23
CA LYS A 98 6.33 15.38 3.34
C LYS A 98 5.95 14.84 4.72
N TYR A 99 5.02 13.89 4.79
CA TYR A 99 4.53 13.30 6.04
C TYR A 99 5.10 11.89 6.23
N PRO A 100 6.13 11.68 7.09
CA PRO A 100 6.87 10.41 7.15
C PRO A 100 6.05 9.18 7.51
N LEU A 101 4.97 9.35 8.28
CA LEU A 101 4.08 8.24 8.66
C LEU A 101 3.16 7.78 7.50
N PHE A 102 3.04 8.59 6.45
CA PHE A 102 2.10 8.38 5.34
C PHE A 102 2.79 8.33 3.97
N ASN A 103 4.10 8.59 3.91
CA ASN A 103 4.85 8.59 2.65
C ASN A 103 4.74 7.26 1.91
N GLY A 104 4.67 6.13 2.61
CA GLY A 104 4.52 4.80 2.01
C GLY A 104 3.23 4.66 1.19
N TYR A 105 2.14 5.30 1.61
CA TYR A 105 0.91 5.36 0.81
C TYR A 105 1.11 6.20 -0.44
N ALA A 106 1.75 7.36 -0.33
CA ALA A 106 2.03 8.19 -1.50
C ALA A 106 2.93 7.45 -2.51
N GLU A 107 4.00 6.80 -2.04
CA GLU A 107 4.87 5.98 -2.89
C GLU A 107 4.09 4.83 -3.54
N LEU A 108 3.20 4.15 -2.80
CA LEU A 108 2.35 3.10 -3.37
C LEU A 108 1.43 3.63 -4.47
N PHE A 109 0.80 4.79 -4.28
CA PHE A 109 -0.08 5.40 -5.27
C PHE A 109 0.69 5.88 -6.49
N ILE A 110 1.87 6.49 -6.30
CA ILE A 110 2.76 6.88 -7.40
C ILE A 110 3.19 5.63 -8.19
N ALA A 111 3.57 4.55 -7.50
CA ALA A 111 3.92 3.28 -8.14
C ALA A 111 2.78 2.68 -8.95
N HIS A 112 1.54 2.82 -8.50
CA HIS A 112 0.35 2.37 -9.24
C HIS A 112 0.03 3.20 -10.49
N MET A 113 0.65 4.37 -10.65
CA MET A 113 0.34 5.30 -11.74
C MET A 113 1.47 5.42 -12.75
N MET A 114 2.70 5.07 -12.38
CA MET A 114 3.83 5.08 -13.31
C MET A 114 3.68 3.97 -14.35
N ALA A 115 4.06 4.28 -15.58
CA ALA A 115 4.24 3.28 -16.61
C ALA A 115 5.59 2.57 -16.40
N PRO A 116 5.64 1.22 -16.47
CA PRO A 116 6.87 0.44 -16.38
C PRO A 116 7.60 0.47 -17.73
N ASP A 117 8.33 1.56 -17.96
CA ASP A 117 9.13 1.81 -19.16
C ASP A 117 10.56 2.28 -18.78
N GLU A 118 11.38 2.55 -19.79
CA GLU A 118 12.80 2.92 -19.63
C GLU A 118 13.01 4.35 -19.10
N ASP A 119 11.99 5.21 -19.13
CA ASP A 119 12.12 6.59 -18.67
C ASP A 119 12.28 6.64 -17.15
N HIS A 120 13.34 7.30 -16.66
CA HIS A 120 13.69 7.36 -15.24
C HIS A 120 13.68 5.96 -14.56
N LEU A 121 14.15 4.94 -15.28
CA LEU A 121 14.04 3.53 -14.88
C LEU A 121 14.64 3.25 -13.49
N THR A 122 15.80 3.85 -13.18
CA THR A 122 16.47 3.67 -11.88
C THR A 122 15.58 4.17 -10.73
N GLU A 123 15.00 5.36 -10.90
CA GLU A 123 14.12 5.99 -9.93
C GLU A 123 12.81 5.22 -9.79
N LYS A 124 12.22 4.78 -10.91
CA LYS A 124 11.01 3.96 -10.93
C LYS A 124 11.23 2.62 -10.23
N LEU A 125 12.33 1.93 -10.52
CA LEU A 125 12.67 0.67 -9.88
C LEU A 125 12.89 0.86 -8.36
N ALA A 126 13.61 1.90 -7.95
CA ALA A 126 13.84 2.19 -6.54
C ALA A 126 12.53 2.51 -5.81
N LEU A 127 11.65 3.30 -6.42
CA LEU A 127 10.34 3.64 -5.87
C LEU A 127 9.44 2.41 -5.78
N ASN A 128 9.33 1.63 -6.87
CA ASN A 128 8.51 0.42 -6.88
C ASN A 128 8.99 -0.63 -5.87
N THR A 129 10.30 -0.73 -5.67
CA THR A 129 10.90 -1.61 -4.66
C THR A 129 10.48 -1.22 -3.24
N ARG A 130 10.34 0.08 -2.94
CA ARG A 130 9.81 0.53 -1.65
C ARG A 130 8.31 0.28 -1.54
N ALA A 131 7.55 0.56 -2.61
CA ALA A 131 6.12 0.33 -2.66
C ALA A 131 5.74 -1.15 -2.45
N VAL A 132 6.41 -2.08 -3.13
CA VAL A 132 6.14 -3.53 -3.00
C VAL A 132 6.54 -4.08 -1.63
N ARG A 133 7.56 -3.51 -0.98
CA ARG A 133 7.93 -3.83 0.41
C ARG A 133 6.92 -3.28 1.42
N TYR A 134 6.27 -2.16 1.08
CA TYR A 134 5.26 -1.55 1.93
C TYR A 134 3.94 -2.30 1.86
N ILE A 135 3.33 -2.37 0.67
CA ILE A 135 2.09 -3.11 0.40
C ILE A 135 2.22 -3.77 -0.98
N PRO A 136 2.42 -5.10 -1.05
CA PRO A 136 2.40 -5.80 -2.32
C PRO A 136 0.96 -5.85 -2.83
N THR A 137 0.73 -5.19 -3.96
CA THR A 137 -0.53 -5.26 -4.71
C THR A 137 -0.23 -5.87 -6.08
N ALA A 138 -1.25 -6.35 -6.78
CA ALA A 138 -1.06 -6.95 -8.10
C ALA A 138 -0.24 -6.05 -9.04
N ILE A 139 -0.63 -4.79 -9.20
CA ILE A 139 0.01 -3.84 -10.12
C ILE A 139 1.48 -3.66 -9.75
N VAL A 140 1.81 -3.30 -8.51
CA VAL A 140 3.21 -3.03 -8.14
C VAL A 140 4.07 -4.28 -8.14
N SER A 141 3.50 -5.47 -7.87
CA SER A 141 4.23 -6.74 -7.93
C SER A 141 4.58 -7.14 -9.36
N TYR A 142 3.64 -7.01 -10.31
CA TYR A 142 3.91 -7.23 -11.72
C TYR A 142 4.87 -6.18 -12.29
N HIS A 143 4.64 -4.89 -11.99
CA HIS A 143 5.53 -3.80 -12.42
C HIS A 143 6.94 -3.94 -11.85
N GLN A 144 7.11 -4.54 -10.66
CA GLN A 144 8.45 -4.83 -10.14
C GLN A 144 9.20 -5.78 -11.05
N ALA A 145 8.56 -6.86 -11.52
CA ALA A 145 9.19 -7.79 -12.45
C ALA A 145 9.54 -7.09 -13.77
N TYR A 146 8.67 -6.22 -14.27
CA TYR A 146 8.89 -5.50 -15.53
C TYR A 146 10.08 -4.53 -15.42
N LEU A 147 10.13 -3.73 -14.35
CA LEU A 147 11.22 -2.79 -14.10
C LEU A 147 12.55 -3.52 -13.85
N GLN A 148 12.52 -4.70 -13.21
CA GLN A 148 13.70 -5.54 -13.07
C GLN A 148 14.18 -6.09 -14.43
N ALA A 149 13.26 -6.50 -15.30
CA ALA A 149 13.60 -6.98 -16.64
C ALA A 149 14.22 -5.86 -17.50
N LEU A 150 13.63 -4.66 -17.46
CA LEU A 150 14.14 -3.46 -18.13
C LEU A 150 15.49 -3.01 -17.57
N SER A 151 15.75 -3.22 -16.29
CA SER A 151 17.00 -2.86 -15.62
C SER A 151 18.08 -3.96 -15.72
N ASP A 152 17.96 -4.87 -16.68
CA ASP A 152 18.89 -5.99 -16.90
C ASP A 152 19.09 -6.91 -15.68
N GLN A 153 18.03 -7.12 -14.90
CA GLN A 153 17.99 -8.06 -13.76
C GLN A 153 17.04 -9.25 -14.06
N PRO A 154 17.32 -10.07 -15.09
CA PRO A 154 16.38 -11.06 -15.62
C PRO A 154 16.00 -12.14 -14.59
N GLN A 155 16.94 -12.60 -13.77
CA GLN A 155 16.64 -13.62 -12.75
C GLN A 155 15.70 -13.06 -11.68
N ALA A 156 15.97 -11.84 -11.19
CA ALA A 156 15.12 -11.19 -10.20
C ALA A 156 13.71 -10.93 -10.75
N ALA A 157 13.62 -10.56 -12.04
CA ALA A 157 12.35 -10.37 -12.74
C ALA A 157 11.53 -11.67 -12.81
N LEU A 158 12.16 -12.79 -13.17
CA LEU A 158 11.51 -14.10 -13.21
C LEU A 158 11.01 -14.54 -11.82
N ASP A 159 11.87 -14.42 -10.80
CA ASP A 159 11.53 -14.80 -9.42
C ASP A 159 10.38 -13.93 -8.86
N MET A 160 10.35 -12.64 -9.21
CA MET A 160 9.26 -11.74 -8.81
C MET A 160 7.97 -12.05 -9.58
N LEU A 161 8.07 -12.33 -10.87
CA LEU A 161 6.92 -12.63 -11.71
C LEU A 161 6.22 -13.92 -11.27
N GLU A 162 6.97 -14.96 -10.91
CA GLU A 162 6.42 -16.17 -10.31
C GLU A 162 5.58 -15.85 -9.07
N LYS A 163 6.15 -15.11 -8.11
CA LYS A 163 5.43 -14.69 -6.89
C LYS A 163 4.18 -13.89 -7.21
N ALA A 164 4.25 -12.98 -8.18
CA ALA A 164 3.12 -12.16 -8.60
C ALA A 164 1.99 -13.02 -9.19
N VAL A 165 2.29 -13.99 -10.06
CA VAL A 165 1.29 -14.88 -10.66
C VAL A 165 0.60 -15.75 -9.60
N TRP A 166 1.35 -16.31 -8.65
CA TRP A 166 0.78 -17.13 -7.57
C TRP A 166 -0.05 -16.31 -6.57
N SER A 167 0.35 -15.06 -6.31
CA SER A 167 -0.33 -14.20 -5.32
C SER A 167 -1.54 -13.46 -5.93
N TYR A 168 -1.49 -13.12 -7.22
CA TYR A 168 -2.49 -12.30 -7.91
C TYR A 168 -2.96 -12.94 -9.23
N PRO A 169 -3.41 -14.22 -9.22
CA PRO A 169 -3.80 -14.95 -10.43
C PRO A 169 -5.00 -14.31 -11.15
N GLY A 170 -5.84 -13.56 -10.44
CA GLY A 170 -6.97 -12.84 -11.03
C GLY A 170 -6.57 -11.67 -11.93
N GLN A 171 -5.34 -11.17 -11.80
CA GLN A 171 -4.82 -10.06 -12.61
C GLN A 171 -3.89 -10.54 -13.74
N TYR A 172 -3.68 -11.85 -13.86
CA TYR A 172 -2.77 -12.43 -14.85
C TYR A 172 -3.07 -12.00 -16.29
N GLU A 173 -4.33 -11.99 -16.73
CA GLU A 173 -4.66 -11.64 -18.13
C GLU A 173 -4.35 -10.17 -18.47
N SER A 174 -4.59 -9.26 -17.51
CA SER A 174 -4.19 -7.84 -17.66
C SER A 174 -2.67 -7.73 -17.72
N ALA A 175 -1.98 -8.40 -16.80
CA ALA A 175 -0.52 -8.42 -16.76
C ALA A 175 0.09 -9.01 -18.03
N ARG A 176 -0.48 -10.09 -18.59
CA ARG A 176 -0.07 -10.70 -19.85
C ARG A 176 -0.16 -9.72 -21.01
N THR A 177 -1.27 -8.98 -21.10
CA THR A 177 -1.48 -7.97 -22.14
C THR A 177 -0.43 -6.85 -22.05
N GLU A 178 -0.11 -6.38 -20.84
CA GLU A 178 0.95 -5.39 -20.62
C GLU A 178 2.33 -5.94 -21.00
N MET A 179 2.64 -7.19 -20.63
CA MET A 179 3.90 -7.84 -20.99
C MET A 179 4.05 -8.04 -22.50
N GLU A 180 2.97 -8.36 -23.22
CA GLU A 180 2.98 -8.46 -24.69
C GLU A 180 3.32 -7.12 -25.36
N ALA A 181 2.76 -6.02 -24.84
CA ALA A 181 3.08 -4.68 -25.31
C ALA A 181 4.56 -4.31 -25.08
N LEU A 182 5.13 -4.73 -23.94
CA LEU A 182 6.55 -4.54 -23.63
C LEU A 182 7.45 -5.47 -24.45
N ALA A 183 7.06 -6.72 -24.69
CA ALA A 183 7.79 -7.67 -25.52
C ALA A 183 7.90 -7.24 -26.98
N ALA A 184 6.91 -6.49 -27.50
CA ALA A 184 7.01 -5.88 -28.83
C ALA A 184 8.17 -4.88 -28.95
N ARG A 185 8.60 -4.26 -27.84
CA ARG A 185 9.71 -3.28 -27.79
C ARG A 185 11.01 -3.89 -27.29
N HIS A 186 10.94 -4.79 -26.30
CA HIS A 186 12.07 -5.40 -25.62
C HIS A 186 11.95 -6.94 -25.63
N PRO A 187 11.98 -7.58 -26.81
CA PRO A 187 11.69 -9.01 -26.93
C PRO A 187 12.67 -9.88 -26.13
N ALA A 188 13.96 -9.51 -26.11
CA ALA A 188 14.99 -10.26 -25.38
C ALA A 188 14.73 -10.31 -23.86
N GLN A 189 14.16 -9.25 -23.30
CA GLN A 189 13.89 -9.15 -21.86
C GLN A 189 12.54 -9.76 -21.49
N PHE A 190 11.50 -9.59 -22.32
CA PHE A 190 10.12 -9.96 -21.94
C PHE A 190 9.62 -11.29 -22.50
N GLN A 191 10.21 -11.82 -23.58
CA GLN A 191 9.82 -13.14 -24.09
C GLN A 191 10.00 -14.26 -23.04
N PRO A 192 11.11 -14.33 -22.28
CA PRO A 192 11.25 -15.31 -21.21
C PRO A 192 10.24 -15.13 -20.07
N LEU A 193 9.86 -13.88 -19.78
CA LEU A 193 8.86 -13.56 -18.77
C LEU A 193 7.47 -14.04 -19.19
N LEU A 194 7.07 -13.83 -20.45
CA LEU A 194 5.80 -14.32 -20.99
C LEU A 194 5.70 -15.85 -20.90
N GLU A 195 6.76 -16.56 -21.31
CA GLU A 195 6.82 -18.02 -21.25
C GLU A 195 6.75 -18.54 -19.81
N SER A 196 7.53 -17.93 -18.90
CA SER A 196 7.52 -18.29 -17.48
C SER A 196 6.15 -18.04 -16.84
N ALA A 197 5.55 -16.87 -17.09
CA ALA A 197 4.25 -16.52 -16.53
C ALA A 197 3.13 -17.42 -17.03
N ALA A 198 3.14 -17.81 -18.31
CA ALA A 198 2.17 -18.76 -18.87
C ALA A 198 2.26 -20.14 -18.21
N ARG A 199 3.48 -20.66 -18.05
CA ARG A 199 3.72 -21.93 -17.35
C ARG A 199 3.25 -21.85 -15.90
N ASN A 200 3.66 -20.83 -15.15
CA ASN A 200 3.31 -20.65 -13.74
C ASN A 200 1.79 -20.48 -13.55
N TYR A 201 1.12 -19.77 -14.44
CA TYR A 201 -0.33 -19.61 -14.38
C TYR A 201 -1.08 -20.91 -14.69
N GLU A 202 -0.59 -21.70 -15.66
CA GLU A 202 -1.15 -23.01 -15.94
C GLU A 202 -0.99 -23.97 -14.75
N GLU A 203 0.18 -23.97 -14.12
CA GLU A 203 0.43 -24.72 -12.88
C GLU A 203 -0.51 -24.28 -11.75
N TYR A 204 -0.68 -22.97 -11.54
CA TYR A 204 -1.66 -22.43 -10.60
C TYR A 204 -3.07 -22.96 -10.88
N ARG A 205 -3.54 -22.89 -12.15
CA ARG A 205 -4.88 -23.39 -12.51
C ARG A 205 -5.02 -24.88 -12.23
N ARG A 206 -4.00 -25.69 -12.54
CA ARG A 206 -4.02 -27.14 -12.26
C ARG A 206 -4.09 -27.42 -10.76
N ALA A 207 -3.38 -26.66 -9.94
CA ALA A 207 -3.42 -26.78 -8.48
C ALA A 207 -4.73 -26.26 -7.86
N ALA A 208 -5.36 -25.25 -8.48
CA ALA A 208 -6.57 -24.61 -7.98
C ALA A 208 -7.88 -25.33 -8.35
N VAL A 209 -7.87 -26.27 -9.31
CA VAL A 209 -9.03 -27.13 -9.58
C VAL A 209 -9.08 -28.24 -8.52
N PRO A 210 -10.08 -28.28 -7.62
CA PRO A 210 -10.22 -29.40 -6.70
C PRO A 210 -10.49 -30.67 -7.51
N ALA A 211 -9.79 -31.75 -7.18
CA ALA A 211 -10.08 -33.08 -7.70
C ALA A 211 -11.59 -33.34 -7.52
N ARG A 212 -12.29 -33.55 -8.64
CA ARG A 212 -13.70 -33.94 -8.65
C ARG A 212 -13.88 -35.36 -8.12
#